data_AF-A0A8T3T8F9-F1
#
_entry.id   AF-A0A8T3T8F9-F1
#
_cell.length_a   1.000
_cell.length_b   1.000
_cell.length_c   1.000
_cell.angle_alpha   90.00
_cell.angle_beta   90.00
_cell.angle_gamma   90.00
#
_symmetry.space_group_name_H-M   'P 1'
#
loop_
_entity.id
_entity.type
_entity.pdbx_description
1 polymer ?
#
loop_
_entity_poly.entity_id
_entity_poly.type
_entity_poly.pdbx_seq_one_letter_code
_entity_poly.pdbx_strand_id
1 'polypeptide(L)'
;MAIGTHCLPVYEIYKAGEELSWRPGLDLCADIGIELTVVPHWNNTEGGAGLDTSRCFVGRDRFERLRELLPPTTVVLGLDEHTSCILDPAAGTLDVRDWGVMTVLRGSDETIIPAGERASLDVLQPVAS
;
A
#
# COMPACT_ATOMS: atom_id res chain seq x y z
N MET A 1 -2.87 7.86 2.39
CA MET A 1 -4.30 7.62 2.09
C MET A 1 -4.94 6.99 3.32
N ALA A 2 -6.11 7.46 3.76
CA ALA A 2 -6.67 7.06 5.06
C ALA A 2 -7.58 5.83 5.03
N ILE A 3 -7.75 5.16 3.88
CA ILE A 3 -8.72 4.04 3.72
C ILE A 3 -8.37 2.81 4.57
N GLY A 4 -7.07 2.51 4.72
CA GLY A 4 -6.61 1.30 5.42
C GLY A 4 -6.63 1.43 6.95
N THR A 5 -6.09 0.41 7.64
CA THR A 5 -5.92 0.42 9.11
C THR A 5 -4.92 1.46 9.58
N HIS A 6 -3.88 1.69 8.79
CA HIS A 6 -2.84 2.67 9.06
C HIS A 6 -2.74 3.66 7.89
N CYS A 7 -2.49 4.93 8.23
CA CYS A 7 -2.30 6.01 7.27
C CYS A 7 -0.88 6.58 7.42
N LEU A 8 -0.18 6.72 6.29
CA LEU A 8 1.15 7.31 6.24
C LEU A 8 1.06 8.85 6.33
N PRO A 9 1.60 9.49 7.39
CA PRO A 9 1.66 10.95 7.51
C PRO A 9 2.81 11.50 6.65
N VAL A 10 2.62 11.47 5.34
CA VAL A 10 3.67 11.75 4.35
C VAL A 10 4.26 13.14 4.53
N TYR A 11 3.43 14.18 4.71
CA TYR A 11 3.94 15.56 4.77
C TYR A 11 4.72 15.82 6.05
N GLU A 12 4.27 15.26 7.16
CA GLU A 12 4.94 15.32 8.45
C GLU A 12 6.34 14.67 8.35
N ILE A 13 6.43 13.47 7.77
CA ILE A 13 7.72 12.77 7.59
C ILE A 13 8.59 13.44 6.53
N TYR A 14 8.04 13.74 5.36
CA TYR A 14 8.80 14.19 4.18
C TYR A 14 9.15 15.68 4.21
N LYS A 15 8.21 16.55 4.62
CA LYS A 15 8.41 18.01 4.61
C LYS A 15 8.81 18.55 5.98
N ALA A 16 8.18 18.09 7.06
CA ALA A 16 8.49 18.58 8.40
C ALA A 16 9.65 17.82 9.07
N GLY A 17 10.01 16.64 8.56
CA GLY A 17 11.11 15.84 9.10
C GLY A 17 10.76 15.14 10.42
N GLU A 18 9.47 14.87 10.67
CA GLU A 18 9.04 14.11 11.84
C GLU A 18 9.56 12.67 11.82
N GLU A 19 9.57 12.05 13.00
CA GLU A 19 9.93 10.63 13.14
C GLU A 19 8.95 9.72 12.39
N LEU A 20 9.47 8.58 11.94
CA LEU A 20 8.70 7.57 11.23
C LEU A 20 7.60 7.02 12.14
N SER A 21 6.35 7.23 11.74
CA SER A 21 5.18 6.77 12.47
C SER A 21 4.02 6.52 11.52
N TRP A 22 3.09 5.68 11.96
CA TRP A 22 1.78 5.52 11.33
C TRP A 22 0.72 6.25 12.14
N ARG A 23 -0.28 6.80 11.45
CA ARG A 23 -1.49 7.31 12.08
C ARG A 23 -2.61 6.27 11.94
N PRO A 24 -3.61 6.24 12.84
CA PRO A 24 -4.81 5.45 12.63
C PRO A 24 -5.47 5.84 11.30
N GLY A 25 -5.82 4.84 10.49
CA GLY A 25 -6.66 5.02 9.33
C GLY A 25 -8.14 4.82 9.65
N LEU A 26 -8.96 4.81 8.61
CA LEU A 26 -10.42 4.68 8.70
C LEU A 26 -10.88 3.22 8.69
N ASP A 27 -10.00 2.29 8.32
CA ASP A 27 -10.28 0.85 8.29
C ASP A 27 -11.56 0.47 7.53
N LEU A 28 -11.75 1.07 6.34
CA LEU A 28 -13.00 0.93 5.57
C LEU A 28 -13.19 -0.48 4.97
N CYS A 29 -12.14 -1.29 4.96
CA CYS A 29 -12.18 -2.65 4.43
C CYS A 29 -12.50 -3.71 5.49
N ALA A 30 -12.64 -3.33 6.77
CA ALA A 30 -13.00 -4.24 7.85
C ALA A 30 -14.34 -4.95 7.61
N ASP A 31 -15.35 -4.24 7.09
CA ASP A 31 -16.69 -4.78 6.82
C ASP A 31 -16.69 -5.91 5.77
N ILE A 32 -15.65 -6.00 4.96
CA ILE A 32 -15.46 -7.05 3.95
C ILE A 32 -14.36 -8.05 4.35
N GLY A 33 -13.90 -8.00 5.61
CA GLY A 33 -12.94 -8.93 6.17
C GLY A 33 -11.51 -8.78 5.63
N ILE A 34 -11.11 -7.58 5.20
CA ILE A 34 -9.76 -7.33 4.69
C ILE A 34 -9.08 -6.27 5.56
N GLU A 35 -7.99 -6.66 6.21
CA GLU A 35 -7.14 -5.78 7.00
C GLU A 35 -5.93 -5.35 6.17
N LEU A 36 -5.94 -4.11 5.66
CA LEU A 36 -4.88 -3.64 4.78
C LEU A 36 -4.50 -2.17 5.03
N THR A 37 -3.25 -1.83 4.73
CA THR A 37 -2.73 -0.46 4.69
C THR A 37 -2.38 -0.08 3.26
N VAL A 38 -2.81 1.08 2.78
CA VAL A 38 -2.56 1.50 1.39
C VAL A 38 -1.49 2.59 1.28
N VAL A 39 -0.52 2.35 0.40
CA VAL A 39 0.54 3.29 0.05
C VAL A 39 0.38 3.68 -1.43
N PRO A 40 -0.21 4.84 -1.73
CA PRO A 40 -0.32 5.33 -3.11
C PRO A 40 1.04 5.84 -3.61
N HIS A 41 1.12 6.26 -4.87
CA HIS A 41 2.35 6.82 -5.45
C HIS A 41 3.55 5.89 -5.24
N TRP A 42 3.32 4.59 -5.39
CA TRP A 42 4.27 3.54 -5.06
C TRP A 42 5.55 3.64 -5.89
N ASN A 43 5.42 4.00 -7.16
CA ASN A 43 6.49 4.22 -8.14
C ASN A 43 6.84 5.71 -8.37
N ASN A 44 6.48 6.62 -7.44
CA ASN A 44 6.75 8.05 -7.64
C ASN A 44 8.24 8.35 -7.87
N THR A 45 8.51 9.16 -8.89
CA THR A 45 9.87 9.54 -9.33
C THR A 45 10.11 11.05 -9.34
N GLU A 46 9.24 11.86 -8.73
CA GLU A 46 9.38 13.32 -8.68
C GLU A 46 10.72 13.82 -8.10
N GLY A 47 11.39 13.03 -7.26
CA GLY A 47 12.74 13.34 -6.75
C GLY A 47 13.88 13.19 -7.76
N GLY A 48 13.61 12.67 -8.96
CA GLY A 48 14.60 12.39 -9.99
C GLY A 48 15.70 11.43 -9.53
N ALA A 49 16.90 11.53 -10.12
CA ALA A 49 18.02 10.64 -9.78
C ALA A 49 18.67 10.93 -8.41
N GLY A 50 18.37 12.09 -7.80
CA GLY A 50 19.03 12.56 -6.58
C GLY A 50 18.26 12.29 -5.29
N LEU A 51 17.01 11.85 -5.37
CA LEU A 51 16.16 11.62 -4.22
C LEU A 51 15.13 10.52 -4.52
N ASP A 52 15.15 9.46 -3.74
CA ASP A 52 14.12 8.42 -3.81
C ASP A 52 12.81 8.92 -3.19
N THR A 53 11.82 9.18 -4.04
CA THR A 53 10.46 9.57 -3.65
C THR A 53 9.44 8.45 -3.84
N SER A 54 9.89 7.22 -4.09
CA SER A 54 9.00 6.07 -4.18
C SER A 54 8.24 5.85 -2.87
N ARG A 55 7.21 4.99 -2.90
CA ARG A 55 6.41 4.64 -1.71
C ARG A 55 5.71 5.85 -1.07
N CYS A 56 5.16 6.75 -1.89
CA CYS A 56 4.52 7.99 -1.43
C CYS A 56 5.49 9.00 -0.79
N PHE A 57 6.52 9.41 -1.54
CA PHE A 57 7.53 10.42 -1.16
C PHE A 57 8.49 10.05 -0.02
N VAL A 58 8.28 8.96 0.71
CA VAL A 58 9.17 8.57 1.81
C VAL A 58 10.42 7.82 1.33
N GLY A 59 10.39 7.23 0.14
CA GLY A 59 11.47 6.40 -0.40
C GLY A 59 11.52 5.00 0.23
N ARG A 60 12.28 4.10 -0.40
CA ARG A 60 12.35 2.68 -0.03
C ARG A 60 12.92 2.48 1.37
N ASP A 61 14.05 3.09 1.70
CA ASP A 61 14.73 2.88 2.99
C ASP A 61 13.86 3.28 4.19
N ARG A 62 13.16 4.41 4.10
CA ARG A 62 12.25 4.84 5.18
C ARG A 62 10.99 3.99 5.20
N PHE A 63 10.49 3.59 4.03
CA PHE A 63 9.33 2.71 3.95
C PHE A 63 9.59 1.34 4.57
N GLU A 64 10.76 0.74 4.38
CA GLU A 64 11.11 -0.54 5.01
C GLU A 64 11.07 -0.44 6.54
N ARG A 65 11.65 0.62 7.11
CA ARG A 65 11.59 0.91 8.54
C ARG A 65 10.16 1.19 9.03
N LEU A 66 9.35 1.90 8.24
CA LEU A 66 7.93 2.09 8.56
C LEU A 66 7.20 0.75 8.57
N ARG A 67 7.53 -0.17 7.66
CA ARG A 67 6.88 -1.48 7.57
C ARG A 67 7.15 -2.34 8.80
N GLU A 68 8.33 -2.22 9.41
CA GLU A 68 8.67 -2.89 10.66
C GLU A 68 7.84 -2.42 11.86
N LEU A 69 7.26 -1.22 11.78
CA LEU A 69 6.38 -0.66 12.82
C LEU A 69 4.93 -1.14 12.71
N LEU A 70 4.56 -1.80 11.61
CA LEU A 70 3.22 -2.36 11.44
C LEU A 70 3.10 -3.71 12.16
N PRO A 71 1.89 -4.09 12.60
CA PRO A 71 1.62 -5.47 13.00
C PRO A 71 2.07 -6.45 11.90
N PRO A 72 2.73 -7.58 12.21
CA PRO A 72 3.25 -8.52 11.21
C PRO A 72 2.21 -9.11 10.26
N THR A 73 0.94 -9.10 10.67
CA THR A 73 -0.21 -9.56 9.88
C THR A 73 -0.72 -8.51 8.89
N THR A 74 -0.26 -7.25 8.99
CA THR A 74 -0.74 -6.17 8.15
C THR A 74 -0.33 -6.39 6.70
N VAL A 75 -1.32 -6.46 5.80
CA VAL A 75 -1.07 -6.45 4.37
C VAL A 75 -0.86 -5.02 3.90
N VAL A 76 0.20 -4.77 3.13
CA VAL A 76 0.42 -3.46 2.50
C VAL A 76 0.08 -3.52 1.01
N LEU A 77 -0.82 -2.64 0.60
CA LEU A 77 -1.20 -2.43 -0.79
C LEU A 77 -0.47 -1.20 -1.34
N GLY A 78 0.55 -1.42 -2.16
CA GLY A 78 1.18 -0.40 -2.99
C GLY A 78 0.39 -0.15 -4.26
N LEU A 79 0.07 1.11 -4.54
CA LEU A 79 -0.54 1.52 -5.81
C LEU A 79 0.36 2.50 -6.53
N ASP A 80 0.73 2.17 -7.76
CA ASP A 80 1.44 3.08 -8.65
C ASP A 80 0.61 4.33 -8.96
N GLU A 81 1.29 5.39 -9.41
CA GLU A 81 0.62 6.57 -9.95
C GLU A 81 -0.27 6.18 -11.13
N HIS A 82 -1.41 6.87 -11.25
CA HIS A 82 -2.41 6.59 -12.29
C HIS A 82 -2.81 5.11 -12.38
N THR A 83 -2.97 4.45 -11.23
CA THR A 83 -3.39 3.05 -11.12
C THR A 83 -4.52 2.93 -10.12
N SER A 84 -5.57 2.21 -10.49
CA SER A 84 -6.74 1.99 -9.64
C SER A 84 -6.89 0.51 -9.30
N CYS A 85 -7.39 0.20 -8.11
CA CYS A 85 -7.81 -1.14 -7.70
C CYS A 85 -9.31 -1.10 -7.34
N ILE A 86 -10.09 -1.98 -7.95
CA ILE A 86 -11.53 -2.11 -7.71
C ILE A 86 -11.75 -3.43 -6.99
N LEU A 87 -12.29 -3.38 -5.78
CA LEU A 87 -12.65 -4.56 -4.99
C LEU A 87 -14.12 -4.91 -5.27
N ASP A 88 -14.39 -6.18 -5.59
CA ASP A 88 -15.73 -6.76 -5.68
C ASP A 88 -15.88 -7.88 -4.64
N PRO A 89 -16.34 -7.54 -3.42
CA PRO A 89 -16.53 -8.51 -2.34
C PRO A 89 -17.57 -9.59 -2.67
N ALA A 90 -18.59 -9.25 -3.48
CA ALA A 90 -19.64 -10.19 -3.84
C ALA A 90 -19.11 -11.27 -4.80
N ALA A 91 -18.21 -10.90 -5.71
CA ALA A 91 -17.53 -11.82 -6.60
C ALA A 91 -16.29 -12.48 -5.98
N GLY A 92 -15.78 -11.97 -4.85
CA GLY A 92 -14.52 -12.44 -4.25
C GLY A 92 -13.29 -12.05 -5.07
N THR A 93 -13.37 -10.97 -5.86
CA THR A 93 -12.30 -10.59 -6.80
C THR A 93 -11.89 -9.14 -6.68
N LEU A 94 -10.72 -8.81 -7.24
CA LEU A 94 -10.30 -7.45 -7.51
C LEU A 94 -9.84 -7.29 -8.95
N ASP A 95 -9.96 -6.08 -9.47
CA ASP A 95 -9.43 -5.68 -10.78
C ASP A 95 -8.41 -4.54 -10.61
N VAL A 96 -7.25 -4.66 -11.24
CA VAL A 96 -6.28 -3.57 -11.37
C VAL A 96 -6.51 -2.87 -12.71
N ARG A 97 -6.61 -1.54 -12.69
CA ARG A 97 -6.97 -0.73 -13.87
C ARG A 97 -5.94 0.36 -14.11
N ASP A 98 -6.05 0.98 -15.28
CA ASP A 98 -5.25 2.11 -15.75
C ASP A 98 -3.82 1.70 -16.19
N TRP A 99 -2.75 2.31 -15.66
CA TRP A 99 -1.44 2.32 -16.34
C TRP A 99 -0.32 1.53 -15.65
N GLY A 100 -0.31 1.45 -14.32
CA GLY A 100 0.80 0.89 -13.55
C GLY A 100 0.50 -0.50 -12.99
N VAL A 101 1.04 -0.77 -11.79
CA VAL A 101 0.83 -2.03 -11.08
C VAL A 101 0.29 -1.80 -9.67
N MET A 102 -0.38 -2.83 -9.18
CA MET A 102 -0.66 -2.99 -7.76
C MET A 102 0.38 -3.93 -7.16
N THR A 103 1.07 -3.50 -6.11
CA THR A 103 1.99 -4.35 -5.34
C THR A 103 1.32 -4.73 -4.03
N VAL A 104 1.35 -6.01 -3.67
CA VAL A 104 0.85 -6.49 -2.38
C VAL A 104 2.02 -7.07 -1.60
N LEU A 105 2.23 -6.56 -0.39
CA LEU A 105 3.23 -7.08 0.53
C LEU A 105 2.56 -7.78 1.71
N ARG A 106 2.93 -9.04 1.96
CA ARG A 106 2.42 -9.86 3.08
C ARG A 106 3.58 -10.58 3.75
N GLY A 107 3.93 -10.25 4.99
CA GLY A 107 5.17 -10.76 5.58
C GLY A 107 6.35 -10.50 4.62
N SER A 108 7.19 -11.50 4.33
CA SER A 108 8.27 -11.38 3.34
C SER A 108 7.83 -11.42 1.87
N ASP A 109 6.57 -11.78 1.59
CA ASP A 109 6.11 -12.03 0.23
C ASP A 109 5.71 -10.73 -0.46
N GLU A 110 6.11 -10.62 -1.73
CA GLU A 110 5.69 -9.56 -2.65
C GLU A 110 4.94 -10.19 -3.83
N THR A 111 3.76 -9.66 -4.13
CA THR A 111 2.97 -10.03 -5.31
C THR A 111 2.71 -8.77 -6.14
N ILE A 112 3.01 -8.81 -7.43
CA ILE A 112 2.80 -7.69 -8.36
C ILE A 112 1.70 -8.08 -9.33
N ILE A 113 0.67 -7.24 -9.45
CA ILE A 113 -0.49 -7.44 -10.30
C ILE A 113 -0.58 -6.25 -11.27
N PRO A 114 -0.29 -6.44 -12.56
CA PRO A 114 -0.37 -5.39 -13.57
C PRO A 114 -1.80 -4.88 -13.81
N ALA A 115 -1.93 -3.63 -14.29
CA ALA A 115 -3.19 -3.14 -14.82
C ALA A 115 -3.72 -4.02 -15.96
N GLY A 116 -5.04 -4.23 -15.98
CA GLY A 116 -5.73 -5.14 -16.89
C GLY A 116 -5.97 -6.54 -16.31
N GLU A 117 -5.31 -6.89 -15.21
CA GLU A 117 -5.48 -8.18 -14.55
C GLU A 117 -6.59 -8.19 -13.50
N ARG A 118 -7.17 -9.39 -13.32
CA ARG A 118 -8.13 -9.73 -12.27
C ARG A 118 -7.52 -10.77 -11.35
N ALA A 119 -7.69 -10.61 -10.03
CA ALA A 119 -7.20 -11.55 -9.02
C ALA A 119 -8.29 -11.90 -7.99
N SER A 120 -8.09 -12.99 -7.24
CA SER A 120 -8.88 -13.27 -6.04
C SER A 120 -8.62 -12.21 -4.96
N LEU A 121 -9.62 -11.88 -4.15
CA LEU A 121 -9.43 -11.05 -2.95
C LEU A 121 -8.50 -11.71 -1.91
N ASP A 122 -8.27 -13.02 -1.99
CA ASP A 122 -7.35 -13.74 -1.10
C ASP A 122 -5.93 -13.20 -1.15
N VAL A 123 -5.55 -12.53 -2.25
CA VAL A 123 -4.24 -11.87 -2.31
C VAL A 123 -4.11 -10.76 -1.27
N LEU A 124 -5.20 -10.23 -0.73
CA LEU A 124 -5.20 -9.20 0.31
C LEU A 124 -5.36 -9.77 1.72
N GLN A 125 -5.42 -11.10 1.88
CA GLN A 125 -5.49 -11.74 3.18
C GLN A 125 -4.09 -11.94 3.77
N PRO A 126 -3.92 -11.89 5.11
CA PRO A 126 -2.66 -12.24 5.74
C PRO A 126 -2.23 -13.67 5.38
N VAL A 127 -0.92 -13.94 5.33
CA VAL A 127 -0.43 -15.31 5.20
C VAL A 127 -0.73 -16.04 6.51
N ALA A 128 -1.41 -17.19 6.43
CA ALA A 128 -1.65 -18.03 7.60
C ALA A 128 -0.31 -18.48 8.20
N SER A 129 -0.10 -18.12 9.47
CA SER A 129 0.99 -18.60 10.33
C SER A 129 0.89 -20.08 10.63
#